data_AF-A0A6C0IWL6-F1
#
_entry.id   AF-A0A6C0IWL6-F1
#
_cell.length_a   1.000
_cell.length_b   1.000
_cell.length_c   1.000
_cell.angle_alpha   90.00
_cell.angle_beta   90.00
_cell.angle_gamma   90.00
#
_symmetry.space_group_name_H-M   'P 1'
#
loop_
_entity.id
_entity.type
_entity.pdbx_description
1 polymer ?
#
loop_
_entity_poly.entity_id
_entity_poly.type
_entity_poly.pdbx_seq_one_letter_code
_entity_poly.pdbx_strand_id
1 'polypeptide(L)'
;MISSKQDPDNINPPVPPSNSSLECTKLNNNIIYEELTNILNQEDSKSLDNTSLVKYFENNEILDNMELIQYMCSNNGIFNNIYRDHYIVNNKTFTYMDNINSMCQCWLMYLYH
;
A
#
# COMPACT_ATOMS: atom_id res chain seq x y z
N MET A 1 -50.53 -11.26 46.60
CA MET A 1 -49.36 -10.36 46.56
C MET A 1 -48.20 -11.13 45.99
N ILE A 2 -47.58 -10.55 44.97
CA ILE A 2 -46.58 -11.13 44.07
C ILE A 2 -45.21 -11.02 44.75
N SER A 3 -44.36 -12.05 44.69
CA SER A 3 -42.90 -11.85 44.74
C SER A 3 -42.17 -13.07 44.18
N SER A 4 -41.98 -13.08 42.87
CA SER A 4 -40.94 -13.89 42.22
C SER A 4 -39.63 -13.14 42.37
N LYS A 5 -38.61 -13.79 42.93
CA LYS A 5 -37.25 -13.25 42.96
C LYS A 5 -36.64 -13.43 41.56
N GLN A 6 -36.25 -12.33 40.92
CA GLN A 6 -35.43 -12.34 39.71
C GLN A 6 -33.96 -12.47 40.13
N ASP A 7 -33.26 -13.44 39.53
CA ASP A 7 -31.81 -13.56 39.59
C ASP A 7 -31.13 -12.39 38.85
N PRO A 8 -29.97 -11.89 39.33
CA PRO A 8 -29.30 -10.75 38.73
C PRO A 8 -28.59 -11.14 37.43
N ASP A 9 -28.70 -10.24 36.45
CA ASP A 9 -28.15 -10.33 35.11
C ASP A 9 -26.68 -10.77 35.07
N ASN A 10 -26.45 -11.88 34.36
CA ASN A 10 -25.13 -12.30 33.91
C ASN A 10 -24.67 -11.38 32.76
N ILE A 11 -24.10 -10.23 33.11
CA ILE A 11 -23.47 -9.32 32.15
C ILE A 11 -22.17 -9.97 31.68
N ASN A 12 -22.21 -10.62 30.51
CA ASN A 12 -21.00 -11.02 29.81
C ASN A 12 -20.10 -9.79 29.59
N PRO A 13 -18.78 -9.88 29.84
CA PRO A 13 -17.88 -8.77 29.57
C PRO A 13 -17.91 -8.41 28.08
N PRO A 14 -17.70 -7.14 27.71
CA PRO A 14 -17.68 -6.73 26.31
C PRO A 14 -16.58 -7.51 25.60
N VAL A 15 -16.98 -8.27 24.57
CA VAL A 15 -16.06 -8.97 23.68
C VAL A 15 -15.11 -7.92 23.08
N PRO A 16 -13.77 -8.10 23.17
CA PRO A 16 -12.83 -7.17 22.56
C PRO A 16 -13.07 -7.14 21.04
N PRO A 17 -12.89 -6.00 20.37
CA PRO A 17 -13.08 -5.92 18.93
C PRO A 17 -12.15 -6.94 18.25
N SER A 18 -12.73 -7.83 17.46
CA SER A 18 -12.00 -8.87 16.74
C SER A 18 -10.91 -8.26 15.87
N ASN A 19 -9.66 -8.68 16.10
CA ASN A 19 -8.47 -8.28 15.34
C ASN A 19 -8.48 -8.69 13.85
N SER A 20 -9.57 -9.28 13.35
CA SER A 20 -9.63 -9.90 12.02
C SER A 20 -9.56 -8.89 10.87
N SER A 21 -10.02 -7.65 11.09
CA SER A 21 -9.98 -6.62 10.05
C SER A 21 -8.55 -6.15 9.76
N LEU A 22 -7.70 -6.05 10.79
CA LEU A 22 -6.32 -5.57 10.65
C LEU A 22 -5.41 -6.63 9.99
N GLU A 23 -5.67 -7.91 10.26
CA GLU A 23 -4.99 -9.04 9.63
C GLU A 23 -5.31 -9.14 8.13
N CYS A 24 -6.59 -8.98 7.74
CA CYS A 24 -7.00 -8.99 6.34
C CYS A 24 -6.35 -7.86 5.52
N THR A 25 -6.28 -6.64 6.05
CA THR A 25 -5.66 -5.51 5.33
C THR A 25 -4.15 -5.70 5.16
N LYS A 26 -3.46 -6.21 6.19
CA LYS A 26 -2.03 -6.54 6.10
C LYS A 26 -1.75 -7.65 5.08
N LEU A 27 -2.62 -8.66 5.02
CA LEU A 27 -2.51 -9.73 4.03
C LEU A 27 -2.61 -9.19 2.60
N ASN A 28 -3.57 -8.27 2.35
CA ASN A 28 -3.73 -7.64 1.04
C ASN A 28 -2.52 -6.77 0.64
N ASN A 29 -1.97 -6.01 1.58
CA ASN A 29 -0.80 -5.16 1.31
C ASN A 29 0.46 -5.98 0.99
N ASN A 30 0.63 -7.14 1.63
CA ASN A 30 1.71 -8.06 1.32
C ASN A 30 1.61 -8.61 -0.11
N ILE A 31 0.42 -9.02 -0.53
CA ILE A 31 0.17 -9.56 -1.88
C ILE A 31 0.52 -8.50 -2.93
N ILE A 32 0.00 -7.28 -2.78
CA ILE A 32 0.27 -6.18 -3.73
C ILE A 32 1.78 -5.85 -3.76
N TYR A 33 2.44 -5.84 -2.61
CA TYR A 33 3.88 -5.58 -2.54
C TYR A 33 4.71 -6.67 -3.22
N GLU A 34 4.32 -7.93 -3.08
CA GLU A 34 4.96 -9.06 -3.77
C GLU A 34 4.74 -8.99 -5.28
N GLU A 35 3.52 -8.69 -5.73
CA GLU A 35 3.18 -8.50 -7.15
C GLU A 35 3.98 -7.36 -7.78
N LEU A 36 4.09 -6.21 -7.10
CA LEU A 36 4.96 -5.11 -7.52
C LEU A 36 6.42 -5.54 -7.61
N THR A 37 6.90 -6.29 -6.61
CA THR A 37 8.28 -6.82 -6.62
C THR A 37 8.50 -7.73 -7.82
N ASN A 38 7.51 -8.55 -8.19
CA ASN A 38 7.58 -9.39 -9.38
C ASN A 38 7.65 -8.55 -10.66
N ILE A 39 6.81 -7.52 -10.80
CA ILE A 39 6.83 -6.59 -11.94
C ILE A 39 8.19 -5.90 -12.06
N LEU A 40 8.72 -5.38 -10.96
CA LEU A 40 10.02 -4.68 -10.93
C LEU A 40 11.17 -5.58 -11.40
N ASN A 41 11.07 -6.90 -11.21
CA ASN A 41 12.10 -7.87 -11.58
C ASN A 41 11.96 -8.44 -13.01
N GLN A 42 10.91 -8.06 -13.75
CA GLN A 42 10.72 -8.44 -15.15
C GLN A 42 11.78 -7.81 -16.05
N GLU A 43 12.02 -8.43 -17.21
CA GLU A 43 13.01 -7.96 -18.18
C GLU A 43 12.68 -6.55 -18.70
N ASP A 44 11.41 -6.29 -18.97
CA ASP A 44 10.92 -4.98 -19.40
C ASP A 44 11.33 -3.89 -18.38
N SER A 45 11.08 -4.12 -17.09
CA SER A 45 11.47 -3.22 -16.00
C SER A 45 12.99 -3.02 -15.91
N LYS A 46 13.78 -4.08 -16.10
CA LYS A 46 15.26 -4.00 -16.14
C LYS A 46 15.77 -3.23 -17.35
N SER A 47 15.01 -3.23 -18.44
CA SER A 47 15.25 -2.40 -19.63
C SER A 47 14.68 -0.98 -19.53
N LEU A 48 14.24 -0.58 -18.33
CA LEU A 48 13.63 0.72 -18.02
C LEU A 48 12.28 0.99 -18.68
N ASP A 49 11.58 -0.05 -19.14
CA ASP A 49 10.18 0.07 -19.57
C ASP A 49 9.26 0.06 -18.35
N ASN A 50 8.63 1.20 -18.07
CA ASN A 50 7.73 1.38 -16.92
C ASN A 50 6.26 1.03 -17.22
N THR A 51 5.94 0.58 -18.44
CA THR A 51 4.55 0.42 -18.89
C THR A 51 3.74 -0.52 -17.98
N SER A 52 4.30 -1.69 -17.65
CA SER A 52 3.62 -2.67 -16.79
C SER A 52 3.47 -2.18 -15.36
N LEU A 53 4.45 -1.44 -14.84
CA LEU A 53 4.42 -0.86 -13.50
C LEU A 53 3.35 0.23 -13.38
N VAL A 54 3.32 1.17 -14.34
CA VAL A 54 2.32 2.25 -14.37
C VAL A 54 0.91 1.68 -14.45
N LYS A 55 0.65 0.74 -15.37
CA LYS A 55 -0.65 0.07 -15.49
C LYS A 55 -1.08 -0.59 -14.19
N TYR A 56 -0.15 -1.23 -13.49
CA TYR A 56 -0.46 -1.88 -12.22
C TYR A 56 -0.82 -0.87 -11.13
N PHE A 57 -0.13 0.28 -11.07
CA PHE A 57 -0.47 1.37 -10.15
C PHE A 57 -1.87 1.93 -10.41
N GLU A 58 -2.21 2.18 -11.68
CA GLU A 58 -3.51 2.73 -12.08
C GLU A 58 -4.65 1.72 -11.83
N ASN A 59 -4.49 0.46 -12.24
CA ASN A 59 -5.52 -0.57 -12.11
C ASN A 59 -5.85 -0.94 -10.66
N ASN A 60 -4.90 -0.76 -9.75
CA ASN A 60 -5.06 -1.07 -8.33
C ASN A 60 -5.24 0.19 -7.47
N GLU A 61 -5.38 1.38 -8.07
CA GLU A 61 -5.58 2.66 -7.38
C GLU A 61 -4.59 2.87 -6.23
N ILE A 62 -3.32 2.48 -6.43
CA ILE A 62 -2.34 2.36 -5.33
C ILE A 62 -2.13 3.69 -4.62
N LEU A 63 -2.11 4.80 -5.38
CA LEU A 63 -1.87 6.13 -4.84
C LEU A 63 -3.04 6.67 -4.01
N ASP A 64 -4.24 6.13 -4.19
CA ASP A 64 -5.43 6.49 -3.42
C ASP A 64 -5.50 5.70 -2.10
N ASN A 65 -4.73 4.61 -1.98
CA ASN A 65 -4.64 3.79 -0.79
C ASN A 65 -3.47 4.21 0.12
N MET A 66 -3.72 5.17 1.01
CA MET A 66 -2.70 5.68 1.93
C MET A 66 -2.12 4.61 2.87
N GLU A 67 -2.90 3.61 3.30
CA GLU A 67 -2.37 2.54 4.16
C GLU A 67 -1.36 1.66 3.42
N LEU A 68 -1.64 1.34 2.15
CA LEU A 68 -0.70 0.62 1.29
C LEU A 68 0.55 1.46 1.01
N ILE A 69 0.41 2.76 0.72
CA ILE A 69 1.55 3.65 0.53
C ILE A 69 2.45 3.68 1.78
N GLN A 70 1.86 3.84 2.97
CA GLN A 70 2.62 3.81 4.22
C GLN A 70 3.32 2.46 4.42
N TYR A 71 2.64 1.36 4.08
CA TYR A 71 3.23 0.03 4.09
C TYR A 71 4.43 -0.08 3.16
N MET A 72 4.30 0.34 1.90
CA MET A 72 5.38 0.33 0.91
C MET A 72 6.56 1.20 1.34
N CYS A 73 6.31 2.42 1.81
CA CYS A 73 7.34 3.34 2.31
C CYS A 73 8.09 2.77 3.53
N SER A 74 7.40 2.04 4.40
CA SER A 74 8.01 1.42 5.58
C SER A 74 8.91 0.22 5.22
N ASN A 75 8.60 -0.48 4.12
CA ASN A 75 9.33 -1.67 3.68
C ASN A 75 10.41 -1.38 2.63
N ASN A 76 10.33 -0.26 1.91
CA ASN A 76 11.22 0.05 0.81
C ASN A 76 11.73 1.50 0.88
N GLY A 77 12.99 1.67 1.29
CA GLY A 77 13.61 2.99 1.42
C GLY A 77 13.76 3.74 0.09
N ILE A 78 13.96 3.02 -1.03
CA ILE A 78 14.01 3.61 -2.37
C ILE A 78 12.64 4.19 -2.71
N PHE A 79 11.59 3.38 -2.60
CA PHE A 79 10.22 3.82 -2.85
C PHE A 79 9.83 5.00 -1.96
N ASN A 80 10.15 4.95 -0.65
CA ASN A 80 9.88 6.04 0.27
C ASN A 80 10.48 7.37 -0.19
N ASN A 81 11.74 7.37 -0.63
CA ASN A 81 12.39 8.58 -1.14
C ASN A 81 11.71 9.09 -2.41
N ILE A 82 11.43 8.20 -3.36
CA ILE A 82 10.79 8.57 -4.63
C ILE A 82 9.39 9.14 -4.38
N TYR A 83 8.60 8.48 -3.53
CA TYR A 83 7.25 8.93 -3.16
C TYR A 83 7.29 10.29 -2.49
N ARG A 84 8.20 10.49 -1.51
CA ARG A 84 8.38 11.79 -0.85
C ARG A 84 8.69 12.88 -1.87
N ASP A 85 9.62 12.63 -2.78
CA ASP A 85 10.05 13.65 -3.74
C ASP A 85 8.91 13.99 -4.72
N HIS A 86 8.18 13.00 -5.25
CA HIS A 86 7.12 13.23 -6.24
C HIS A 86 5.81 13.75 -5.64
N TYR A 87 5.38 13.25 -4.49
CA TYR A 87 4.02 13.48 -3.96
C TYR A 87 3.97 14.37 -2.72
N ILE A 88 5.08 14.51 -1.99
CA ILE A 88 5.15 15.38 -0.79
C ILE A 88 5.83 16.70 -1.13
N VAL A 89 6.99 16.64 -1.78
CA VAL A 89 7.75 17.83 -2.20
C VAL A 89 7.27 18.37 -3.55
N ASN A 90 6.48 17.58 -4.29
CA ASN A 90 6.02 17.90 -5.66
C ASN A 90 7.19 18.21 -6.61
N ASN A 91 8.30 17.52 -6.43
CA ASN A 91 9.48 17.60 -7.27
C ASN A 91 9.46 16.49 -8.32
N LYS A 92 9.13 16.87 -9.54
CA LYS A 92 8.98 15.96 -10.66
C LYS A 92 10.28 15.82 -11.42
N THR A 93 10.92 14.66 -11.31
CA THR A 93 12.22 14.41 -11.96
C THR A 93 12.13 14.48 -13.49
N PHE A 94 11.05 13.98 -14.09
CA PHE A 94 10.85 13.99 -15.54
C PHE A 94 9.77 15.00 -15.93
N THR A 95 10.17 16.15 -16.47
CA THR A 95 9.27 17.27 -16.77
C THR A 95 8.10 16.87 -17.68
N TYR A 96 8.37 16.08 -18.73
CA TYR A 96 7.40 15.77 -19.81
C TYR A 96 6.48 14.57 -19.56
N MET A 97 6.57 13.94 -18.40
CA MET A 97 6.06 12.59 -18.15
C MET A 97 5.19 12.71 -16.91
N ASP A 98 3.90 12.37 -16.84
CA ASP A 98 3.07 12.67 -15.64
C ASP A 98 3.63 12.14 -14.30
N ASN A 99 3.04 12.51 -13.17
CA ASN A 99 3.60 12.14 -11.86
C ASN A 99 3.71 10.62 -11.64
N ILE A 100 2.75 9.81 -12.12
CA ILE A 100 2.80 8.35 -11.97
C ILE A 100 3.93 7.80 -12.83
N ASN A 101 4.00 8.19 -14.09
CA ASN A 101 5.03 7.77 -15.03
C ASN A 101 6.42 8.21 -14.55
N SER A 102 6.57 9.45 -14.08
CA SER A 102 7.82 10.00 -13.54
C SER A 102 8.28 9.23 -12.30
N MET A 103 7.37 8.96 -11.36
CA MET A 103 7.66 8.19 -10.15
C MET A 103 8.09 6.75 -10.49
N CYS A 104 7.32 6.07 -11.34
CA CYS A 104 7.63 4.71 -11.78
C CYS A 104 8.97 4.64 -12.52
N GLN A 105 9.24 5.61 -13.41
CA GLN A 105 10.51 5.69 -14.12
C GLN A 105 11.68 5.91 -13.17
N CYS A 106 11.53 6.80 -12.18
CA CYS A 106 12.53 6.98 -11.14
C CYS A 106 12.79 5.69 -10.37
N TRP A 107 11.76 4.91 -10.06
CA TRP A 107 11.92 3.65 -9.34
C TRP A 107 12.74 2.65 -10.13
N LEU A 108 12.44 2.46 -11.41
CA LEU A 108 13.24 1.58 -12.27
C LEU A 108 14.69 2.06 -12.40
N MET A 109 14.91 3.37 -12.55
CA MET A 109 16.25 3.92 -12.60
C MET A 109 17.02 3.66 -11.32
N TYR A 110 16.48 3.96 -10.13
CA TYR A 110 17.17 3.71 -8.86
C TYR A 110 17.52 2.24 -8.61
N LEU A 111 16.75 1.30 -9.19
CA LEU A 111 17.03 -0.13 -9.03
C LEU A 111 18.15 -0.62 -9.94
N TYR A 112 18.33 0.00 -11.11
CA TYR A 112 19.16 -0.56 -12.18
C TYR A 112 20.25 0.39 -12.72
N HIS A 113 20.31 1.66 -12.28
CA HIS A 113 21.24 2.69 -12.76
C HIS A 113 21.66 3.67 -11.66
#